data_AF-A0A2K3ND29-F1
#
_entry.id   AF-A0A2K3ND29-F1
#
_cell.length_a   1.000
_cell.length_b   1.000
_cell.length_c   1.000
_cell.angle_alpha   90.00
_cell.angle_beta   90.00
_cell.angle_gamma   90.00
#
_symmetry.space_group_name_H-M   'P 1'
#
loop_
_entity.id
_entity.type
_entity.pdbx_description
1 polymer ?
#
loop_
_entity_poly.entity_id
_entity_poly.type
_entity_poly.pdbx_seq_one_letter_code
_entity_poly.pdbx_strand_id
1 'polypeptide(L)'
;MGGDFPSKAMTLYSTIWDASNWATNGGKYKVNYKYAPYVAEFSDFVLHGCAVDPIDHVTNCDSVQSSETVPSDVTQLERIKMENFRLKHMTYSYCYDKIRYKVPLPECVIDLREAERLRKFDPVTFGNGHHRRGKRHHIKEEAASF
;
A
#
# COMPACT_ATOMS: atom_id res chain seq x y z
N MET A 1 4.75 -1.02 -21.51
CA MET A 1 3.96 -1.47 -20.34
C MET A 1 4.19 -2.97 -20.21
N GLY A 2 4.88 -3.43 -19.17
CA GLY A 2 5.35 -4.82 -19.05
C GLY A 2 5.46 -5.28 -17.60
N GLY A 3 4.49 -4.89 -16.77
CA GLY A 3 4.37 -5.35 -15.38
C GLY A 3 3.12 -6.20 -15.23
N ASP A 4 3.14 -7.12 -14.26
CA ASP A 4 1.98 -7.92 -13.90
C ASP A 4 0.85 -7.01 -13.40
N PHE A 5 -0.34 -7.17 -13.96
CA PHE A 5 -1.54 -6.44 -13.57
C PHE A 5 -2.55 -7.42 -12.95
N PRO A 6 -3.25 -7.06 -11.85
CA PRO A 6 -4.27 -7.93 -11.26
C PRO A 6 -5.38 -8.25 -12.27
N SER A 7 -5.38 -9.48 -12.78
CA SER A 7 -6.31 -9.96 -13.82
C SER A 7 -7.16 -11.16 -13.41
N LYS A 8 -6.95 -11.67 -12.19
CA LYS A 8 -7.72 -12.79 -11.61
C LYS A 8 -8.84 -12.25 -10.72
N ALA A 9 -9.93 -13.01 -10.61
CA ALA A 9 -11.00 -12.71 -9.66
C ALA A 9 -10.44 -12.61 -8.23
N MET A 10 -10.96 -11.66 -7.45
CA MET A 10 -10.51 -11.36 -6.09
C MET A 10 -11.68 -11.41 -5.10
N THR A 11 -11.37 -11.60 -3.82
CA THR A 11 -12.33 -11.57 -2.72
C THR A 11 -11.97 -10.42 -1.78
N LEU A 12 -12.98 -9.76 -1.21
CA LEU A 12 -12.82 -8.70 -0.24
C LEU A 12 -12.64 -9.28 1.17
N TYR A 13 -11.65 -8.78 1.92
CA TYR A 13 -11.38 -9.16 3.30
C TYR A 13 -11.28 -7.90 4.18
N SER A 14 -11.80 -7.97 5.40
CA SER A 14 -11.57 -6.96 6.45
C SER A 14 -11.08 -7.67 7.71
N THR A 15 -9.97 -7.21 8.28
CA THR A 15 -9.34 -7.86 9.44
C THR A 15 -8.73 -6.82 10.37
N ILE A 16 -8.79 -7.09 11.68
CA ILE A 16 -7.99 -6.43 12.71
C ILE A 16 -7.03 -7.48 13.28
N TRP A 17 -5.72 -7.22 13.26
CA TRP A 17 -4.70 -8.19 13.66
C TRP A 17 -3.44 -7.51 14.20
N ASP A 18 -2.62 -8.25 14.94
CA ASP A 18 -1.37 -7.75 15.51
C ASP A 18 -0.22 -7.79 14.49
N ALA A 19 0.18 -6.61 14.02
CA ALA A 19 1.31 -6.39 13.12
C ALA A 19 2.51 -5.72 13.81
N SER A 20 2.73 -5.99 15.10
CA SER A 20 3.77 -5.38 15.95
C SER A 20 5.19 -5.43 15.39
N ASN A 21 5.48 -6.39 14.51
CA ASN A 21 6.80 -6.52 13.90
C ASN A 21 7.11 -5.44 12.86
N TRP A 22 6.13 -4.68 12.37
CA TRP A 22 6.36 -3.66 11.33
C TRP A 22 5.44 -2.44 11.35
N ALA A 23 4.20 -2.53 11.87
CA ALA A 23 3.17 -1.52 11.66
C ALA A 23 3.49 -0.12 12.22
N THR A 24 3.99 -0.03 13.46
CA THR A 24 4.25 1.27 14.10
C THR A 24 5.73 1.58 14.16
N ASN A 25 6.15 2.57 13.37
CA ASN A 25 7.53 3.04 13.27
C ASN A 25 8.52 1.90 12.94
N GLY A 26 8.16 1.07 11.95
CA GLY A 26 8.97 -0.09 11.53
C GLY A 26 9.05 -1.20 12.57
N GLY A 27 8.07 -1.31 13.47
CA GLY A 27 8.02 -2.31 14.55
C GLY A 27 8.71 -1.88 15.85
N LYS A 28 9.15 -0.61 15.95
CA LYS A 28 9.76 -0.06 17.18
C LYS A 28 8.77 -0.07 18.36
N TYR A 29 7.51 0.24 18.10
CA TYR A 29 6.47 0.27 19.12
C TYR A 29 5.51 -0.90 18.87
N LYS A 30 5.49 -1.85 19.82
CA LYS A 30 4.63 -3.02 19.77
C LYS A 30 3.28 -2.75 20.44
N VAL A 31 2.29 -3.55 20.11
CA VAL A 31 0.98 -3.54 20.75
C VAL A 31 1.13 -3.70 22.28
N ASN A 32 0.32 -2.97 23.03
CA ASN A 32 0.27 -3.09 24.48
C ASN A 32 -1.13 -3.52 24.92
N TYR A 33 -1.32 -4.84 25.01
CA TYR A 33 -2.61 -5.48 25.30
C TYR A 33 -3.28 -5.06 26.62
N LYS A 34 -2.60 -4.28 27.49
CA LYS A 34 -3.26 -3.63 28.63
C LYS A 34 -4.34 -2.62 28.19
N TYR A 35 -4.25 -2.11 26.97
CA TYR A 35 -5.24 -1.19 26.38
C TYR A 35 -6.32 -1.90 25.55
N ALA A 36 -6.40 -3.23 25.61
CA ALA A 36 -7.46 -3.99 24.97
C ALA A 36 -8.84 -3.69 25.62
N PRO A 37 -9.95 -3.85 24.88
CA PRO A 37 -10.04 -4.35 23.50
C PRO A 37 -9.67 -3.31 22.43
N TYR A 38 -9.08 -3.78 21.33
CA TYR A 38 -8.92 -2.99 20.11
C TYR A 38 -10.10 -3.28 19.19
N VAL A 39 -10.92 -2.27 18.94
CA VAL A 39 -12.19 -2.43 18.20
C VAL A 39 -12.13 -1.62 16.92
N ALA A 40 -12.51 -2.23 15.80
CA ALA A 40 -12.74 -1.58 14.52
C ALA A 40 -14.20 -1.82 14.11
N GLU A 41 -14.95 -0.74 13.89
CA GLU A 41 -16.35 -0.78 13.46
C GLU A 41 -16.43 -0.45 11.98
N PHE A 42 -17.23 -1.21 11.23
CA PHE A 42 -17.43 -1.05 9.80
C PHE A 42 -18.93 -0.97 9.51
N SER A 43 -19.36 0.01 8.72
CA SER A 43 -20.75 0.22 8.30
C SER A 43 -20.81 0.62 6.82
N ASP A 44 -22.03 0.69 6.26
CA ASP A 44 -22.30 1.27 4.95
C ASP A 44 -21.49 0.64 3.80
N PHE A 45 -21.43 -0.70 3.78
CA PHE A 45 -20.73 -1.44 2.73
C PHE A 45 -21.39 -1.21 1.36
N VAL A 46 -20.64 -0.59 0.45
CA VAL A 46 -21.03 -0.43 -0.95
C VAL A 46 -20.23 -1.40 -1.80
N LEU A 47 -20.89 -2.38 -2.40
CA LEU A 47 -20.27 -3.37 -3.28
C LEU A 47 -20.77 -3.19 -4.72
N HIS A 48 -19.97 -2.48 -5.51
CA HIS A 48 -20.14 -2.36 -6.95
C HIS A 48 -19.01 -3.11 -7.65
N GLY A 49 -19.34 -4.26 -8.25
CA GLY A 49 -18.38 -5.09 -8.95
C GLY A 49 -19.08 -6.21 -9.71
N CYS A 50 -18.31 -6.88 -10.56
CA CYS A 50 -18.78 -8.06 -11.27
C CYS A 50 -18.52 -9.30 -10.41
N ALA A 51 -19.60 -9.97 -9.97
CA ALA A 51 -19.48 -11.24 -9.29
C ALA A 51 -19.06 -12.34 -10.28
N VAL A 52 -18.13 -13.19 -9.87
CA VAL A 52 -17.64 -14.33 -10.67
C VAL A 52 -18.01 -15.60 -9.93
N ASP A 53 -18.53 -16.59 -10.67
CA ASP A 53 -18.76 -17.92 -10.11
C ASP A 53 -17.39 -18.56 -9.74
N PRO A 54 -17.18 -18.96 -8.48
CA PRO A 54 -15.94 -19.59 -8.04
C PRO A 54 -15.61 -20.91 -8.75
N ILE A 55 -16.58 -21.57 -9.38
CA ILE A 55 -16.43 -22.85 -10.06
C ILE A 55 -16.04 -22.64 -11.53
N ASP A 56 -16.76 -21.76 -12.22
CA ASP A 56 -16.59 -21.58 -13.66
C ASP A 56 -15.43 -20.63 -14.00
N HIS A 57 -15.06 -19.72 -13.08
CA HIS A 57 -14.01 -18.69 -13.28
C HIS A 57 -14.15 -17.87 -14.57
N VAL A 58 -15.29 -17.94 -15.27
CA VAL A 58 -15.58 -17.19 -16.49
C VAL A 58 -16.11 -15.82 -16.09
N THR A 59 -15.38 -14.78 -16.45
CA THR A 59 -15.76 -13.38 -16.21
C THR A 59 -16.70 -12.88 -17.31
N ASN A 60 -18.01 -12.91 -17.09
CA ASN A 60 -18.98 -12.18 -17.91
C ASN A 60 -19.18 -10.75 -17.36
N CYS A 61 -18.10 -9.97 -17.31
CA CYS A 61 -18.11 -8.62 -16.75
C CYS A 61 -18.36 -7.52 -17.78
N ASP A 62 -18.70 -7.88 -19.03
CA ASP A 62 -18.98 -6.94 -20.11
C ASP A 62 -20.35 -6.24 -19.96
N SER A 63 -21.21 -6.71 -19.05
CA SER A 63 -22.61 -6.28 -18.93
C SER A 63 -22.98 -5.72 -17.55
N VAL A 64 -22.02 -5.24 -16.77
CA VAL A 64 -22.36 -4.52 -15.54
C VAL A 64 -23.07 -3.23 -15.92
N GLN A 65 -24.40 -3.27 -15.95
CA GLN A 65 -25.27 -2.10 -15.92
C GLN A 65 -25.13 -1.44 -14.54
N SER A 66 -23.94 -0.89 -14.23
CA SER A 66 -23.86 0.11 -13.19
C SER A 66 -24.52 1.37 -13.75
N SER A 67 -25.49 1.92 -13.03
CA SER A 67 -26.15 3.18 -13.38
C SER A 67 -25.18 4.36 -13.46
N GLU A 68 -23.93 4.17 -13.01
CA GLU A 68 -22.83 5.10 -13.11
C GLU A 68 -21.73 4.47 -13.96
N THR A 69 -21.46 5.08 -15.11
CA THR A 69 -20.30 4.77 -15.94
C THR A 69 -19.05 4.98 -15.09
N VAL A 70 -18.32 3.91 -14.76
CA VAL A 70 -17.01 4.05 -14.10
C VAL A 70 -16.15 4.94 -15.00
N PRO A 71 -15.69 6.12 -14.54
CA PRO A 71 -14.87 6.99 -15.38
C PRO A 71 -13.64 6.20 -15.82
N SER A 72 -13.42 6.08 -17.13
CA SER A 72 -12.27 5.37 -17.69
C SER A 72 -10.94 6.01 -17.28
N ASP A 73 -10.98 7.28 -16.88
CA ASP A 73 -9.81 8.06 -16.52
C ASP A 73 -10.11 9.02 -15.37
N VAL A 74 -9.06 9.34 -14.62
CA VAL A 74 -9.06 10.36 -13.58
C VAL A 74 -9.14 11.74 -14.23
N THR A 75 -10.11 12.56 -13.84
CA THR A 75 -10.27 13.92 -14.36
C THR A 75 -9.07 14.80 -13.97
N GLN A 76 -8.87 15.91 -14.70
CA GLN A 76 -7.81 16.87 -14.37
C GLN A 76 -7.93 17.42 -12.94
N LEU A 77 -9.16 17.68 -12.48
CA LEU A 77 -9.40 18.20 -11.14
C LEU A 77 -9.04 17.16 -10.05
N GLU A 78 -9.42 15.89 -10.25
CA GLU A 78 -9.07 14.80 -9.34
C GLU A 78 -7.56 14.56 -9.31
N ARG A 79 -6.88 14.66 -10.45
CA ARG A 79 -5.43 14.57 -10.53
C ARG A 79 -4.75 15.67 -9.70
N ILE A 80 -5.20 16.91 -9.82
CA ILE A 80 -4.69 18.03 -9.01
C ILE A 80 -4.94 17.79 -7.51
N LYS A 81 -6.11 17.25 -7.13
CA LYS A 81 -6.40 16.88 -5.73
C LYS A 81 -5.43 15.79 -5.23
N MET A 82 -5.22 14.75 -6.02
CA MET A 82 -4.28 13.67 -5.71
C MET A 82 -2.84 14.20 -5.56
N GLU A 83 -2.37 15.03 -6.49
CA GLU A 83 -1.03 15.65 -6.43
C GLU A 83 -0.85 16.52 -5.18
N ASN A 84 -1.85 17.35 -4.85
CA ASN A 84 -1.82 18.17 -3.64
C ASN A 84 -1.80 17.32 -2.36
N PHE A 85 -2.56 16.23 -2.33
CA PHE A 85 -2.55 15.29 -1.20
C PHE A 85 -1.18 14.63 -1.04
N ARG A 86 -0.61 14.12 -2.14
CA ARG A 86 0.73 13.51 -2.15
C ARG A 86 1.80 14.49 -1.68
N LEU A 87 1.75 15.73 -2.14
CA LEU A 87 2.72 16.78 -1.78
C LEU A 87 2.74 17.06 -0.26
N LYS A 88 1.58 16.97 0.41
CA LYS A 88 1.43 17.29 1.83
C LYS A 88 1.56 16.08 2.75
N HIS A 89 1.05 14.92 2.34
CA HIS A 89 0.81 13.79 3.25
C HIS A 89 1.57 12.50 2.88
N MET A 90 2.17 12.41 1.68
CA MET A 90 2.93 11.20 1.34
C MET A 90 4.29 11.19 2.03
N THR A 91 4.48 10.21 2.92
CA THR A 91 5.69 9.99 3.72
C THR A 91 6.57 8.87 3.17
N TYR A 92 6.02 7.95 2.37
CA TYR A 92 6.75 6.86 1.75
C TYR A 92 6.23 6.55 0.34
N SER A 93 7.14 6.20 -0.57
CA SER A 93 6.83 5.70 -1.91
C SER A 93 7.95 4.78 -2.41
N TYR A 94 7.57 3.58 -2.83
CA TYR A 94 8.53 2.57 -3.28
C TYR A 94 9.26 2.97 -4.56
N CYS A 95 8.64 3.78 -5.43
CA CYS A 95 9.25 4.25 -6.68
C CYS A 95 10.50 5.12 -6.47
N TYR A 96 10.62 5.75 -5.30
CA TYR A 96 11.77 6.60 -4.97
C TYR A 96 12.68 5.95 -3.91
N ASP A 97 12.33 4.78 -3.38
CA ASP A 97 13.11 4.06 -2.38
C ASP A 97 14.36 3.43 -3.02
N LYS A 98 15.48 4.14 -2.93
CA LYS A 98 16.77 3.73 -3.48
C LYS A 98 17.50 2.69 -2.63
N ILE A 99 17.02 2.45 -1.42
CA ILE A 99 17.56 1.40 -0.56
C ILE A 99 17.03 0.06 -1.05
N ARG A 100 15.70 -0.02 -1.27
CA ARG A 100 15.03 -1.23 -1.71
C ARG A 100 15.21 -1.48 -3.21
N TYR A 101 15.06 -0.45 -4.03
CA TYR A 101 15.13 -0.55 -5.49
C TYR A 101 16.21 0.40 -6.04
N LYS A 102 17.36 -0.16 -6.46
CA LYS A 102 18.45 0.65 -7.04
C LYS A 102 18.05 1.34 -8.35
N VAL A 103 17.16 0.70 -9.09
CA VAL A 103 16.52 1.23 -10.29
C VAL A 103 15.01 1.16 -10.03
N PRO A 104 14.25 2.24 -10.28
CA PRO A 104 12.79 2.22 -10.16
C PRO A 104 12.18 1.12 -11.02
N LEU A 105 11.09 0.52 -10.52
CA LEU A 105 10.36 -0.50 -11.26
C LEU A 105 9.70 0.08 -12.53
N PRO A 106 9.44 -0.74 -13.57
CA PRO A 106 9.02 -0.25 -14.89
C PRO A 106 7.70 0.55 -14.92
N GLU A 107 6.83 0.36 -13.93
CA GLU A 107 5.56 1.06 -13.79
C GLU A 107 5.70 2.45 -13.15
N CYS A 108 6.86 2.76 -12.56
CA CYS A 108 7.08 4.02 -11.88
C CYS A 108 7.24 5.19 -12.86
N VAL A 109 6.39 6.21 -12.70
CA VAL A 109 6.56 7.52 -13.35
C VAL A 109 7.25 8.46 -12.36
N ILE A 110 8.48 8.85 -12.67
CA ILE A 110 9.32 9.63 -11.76
C ILE A 110 9.05 11.13 -11.92
N ASP A 111 8.53 11.75 -10.87
CA ASP A 111 8.47 13.20 -10.73
C ASP A 111 9.70 13.72 -9.95
N LEU A 112 10.46 14.61 -10.57
CA LEU A 112 11.70 15.14 -9.98
C LEU A 112 11.47 16.02 -8.75
N ARG A 113 10.37 16.79 -8.71
CA ARG A 113 10.03 17.65 -7.57
C ARG A 113 9.61 16.80 -6.38
N GLU A 114 8.82 15.76 -6.64
CA GLU A 114 8.42 14.79 -5.62
C GLU A 114 9.64 14.02 -5.08
N ALA A 115 10.52 13.57 -5.97
CA ALA A 115 11.78 12.92 -5.59
C ALA A 115 12.65 13.82 -4.70
N GLU A 116 12.79 15.11 -5.05
CA GLU A 116 13.59 16.04 -4.27
C GLU A 116 12.97 16.30 -2.89
N ARG A 117 11.64 16.44 -2.81
CA ARG A 117 10.92 16.62 -1.55
C ARG A 117 11.09 15.42 -0.63
N LEU A 118 10.86 14.20 -1.14
CA LEU A 118 11.04 12.97 -0.39
C LEU A 118 12.50 12.81 0.07
N ARG A 119 13.48 13.08 -0.80
CA ARG A 119 14.91 13.06 -0.42
C ARG A 119 15.25 14.05 0.68
N LYS A 120 14.65 15.25 0.69
CA LYS A 120 14.85 16.23 1.77
C LYS A 120 14.22 15.76 3.08
N PHE A 121 13.07 15.10 3.01
CA PHE A 121 12.34 14.57 4.17
C PHE A 121 13.04 13.36 4.80
N ASP A 122 13.44 12.39 3.99
CA ASP A 122 14.20 11.19 4.41
C ASP A 122 15.36 10.92 3.42
N PRO A 123 16.54 11.51 3.67
CA PRO A 123 17.72 11.34 2.83
C PRO A 123 18.30 9.92 2.86
N VAL A 124 17.93 9.12 3.86
CA VAL A 124 18.40 7.74 4.00
C VAL A 124 17.63 6.90 2.98
N THR A 125 16.30 6.84 3.10
CA THR A 125 15.44 5.99 2.27
C THR A 125 15.41 6.43 0.80
N PHE A 126 15.27 7.73 0.53
CA PHE A 126 15.09 8.26 -0.83
C PHE A 126 16.37 8.86 -1.45
N GLY A 127 17.43 8.96 -0.67
CA GLY A 127 18.72 9.47 -1.11
C GLY A 127 19.77 8.37 -1.29
N ASN A 128 21.03 8.76 -1.21
CA ASN A 128 22.17 7.85 -1.16
C ASN A 128 22.70 7.69 0.27
N GLY A 129 21.88 8.00 1.28
CA GLY A 129 22.31 7.96 2.67
C GLY A 129 22.78 6.57 3.07
N HIS A 130 24.02 6.47 3.57
CA HIS A 130 24.54 5.21 4.09
C HIS A 130 23.85 4.86 5.41
N HIS A 131 23.22 3.69 5.49
CA HIS A 131 22.88 3.11 6.78
C HIS A 131 24.16 2.84 7.58
N ARG A 132 24.34 3.52 8.72
CA ARG A 132 25.27 3.04 9.74
C ARG A 132 24.69 1.72 10.25
N ARG A 133 25.33 0.61 9.87
CA ARG A 133 24.95 -0.76 10.22
C ARG A 133 25.03 -0.94 11.73
N GLY A 134 23.92 -0.70 12.44
CA GLY A 134 23.77 -1.09 13.83
C GLY A 134 23.76 -2.61 13.95
N LYS A 135 24.59 -3.17 14.83
CA LYS A 135 24.65 -4.61 15.11
C LYS A 135 23.25 -5.11 15.51
N ARG A 136 22.66 -5.98 14.69
CA ARG A 136 21.47 -6.75 15.07
C ARG A 136 21.89 -7.77 16.12
N HIS A 137 21.34 -7.65 17.34
CA HIS A 137 21.30 -8.78 18.27
C HIS A 137 20.21 -9.74 17.80
N HIS A 138 20.60 -10.98 17.51
CA HIS A 138 19.67 -12.09 17.29
C HIS A 138 18.90 -12.35 18.58
N ILE A 139 17.59 -12.10 18.58
CA ILE A 139 16.68 -12.69 19.55
C ILE A 139 16.05 -13.88 18.84
N LYS A 140 16.25 -15.09 19.39
CA LYS A 140 15.61 -16.31 18.91
C LYS A 140 14.11 -16.20 19.19
N GLU A 141 13.30 -16.28 18.14
CA GLU A 141 11.86 -16.46 18.24
C GLU A 141 11.60 -17.96 18.43
N GLU A 142 11.06 -18.32 19.59
CA GLU A 142 10.54 -19.66 19.88
C GLU A 142 9.12 -19.73 19.31
N ALA A 143 8.91 -20.64 18.36
CA ALA A 143 7.64 -20.80 17.67
C ALA A 143 6.59 -21.39 18.62
N ALA A 144 5.57 -20.61 18.95
CA ALA A 144 4.30 -21.17 19.42
C ALA A 144 3.44 -21.48 18.18
N SER A 145 3.36 -22.76 17.84
CA SER A 145 2.36 -23.30 16.91
C SER A 145 0.96 -23.12 17.50
N PHE A 146 0.03 -22.65 16.67
CA PHE A 146 -1.38 -22.99 16.77
C PHE A 146 -1.71 -23.98 15.66
#